data_AF-A0A535IP81-F1
#
_entry.id   AF-A0A535IP81-F1
#
_cell.length_a   1.000
_cell.length_b   1.000
_cell.length_c   1.000
_cell.angle_alpha   90.00
_cell.angle_beta   90.00
_cell.angle_gamma   90.00
#
_symmetry.space_group_name_H-M   'P 1'
#
loop_
_entity.id
_entity.type
_entity.pdbx_description
1 polymer ?
#
loop_
_entity_poly.entity_id
_entity_poly.type
_entity_poly.pdbx_seq_one_letter_code
_entity_poly.pdbx_strand_id
1 'polypeptide(L)'
;MRGDATRHALLMAVARWLSQRHLHAPVIFLLEVHRPFAFAAGQCALFFQPLLSMWLSDDSVTRFAAWLGDENGLDQFISLLQAEA
;
A
#
# COMPACT_ATOMS: atom_id res chain seq x y z
N MET A 1 -3.73 -6.01 -20.75
CA MET A 1 -3.71 -4.55 -20.49
C MET A 1 -4.90 -4.00 -19.65
N ARG A 2 -5.86 -4.82 -19.17
CA ARG A 2 -6.99 -4.32 -18.35
C ARG A 2 -6.77 -4.38 -16.83
N GLY A 3 -5.75 -5.12 -16.37
CA GLY A 3 -5.46 -5.31 -14.94
C GLY A 3 -4.65 -4.19 -14.27
N ASP A 4 -3.77 -3.52 -15.02
CA ASP A 4 -2.86 -2.49 -14.47
C ASP A 4 -3.57 -1.16 -14.18
N ALA A 5 -4.61 -0.83 -14.94
CA ALA A 5 -5.40 0.38 -14.75
C ALA A 5 -6.23 0.33 -13.46
N THR A 6 -6.84 -0.83 -13.16
CA THR A 6 -7.60 -1.03 -11.92
C THR A 6 -6.68 -1.03 -10.70
N ARG A 7 -5.46 -1.57 -10.84
CA ARG A 7 -4.41 -1.51 -9.80
C ARG A 7 -3.98 -0.07 -9.50
N HIS A 8 -3.68 0.71 -10.52
CA HIS A 8 -3.29 2.12 -10.35
C HIS A 8 -4.38 2.94 -9.66
N ALA A 9 -5.65 2.73 -10.02
CA ALA A 9 -6.76 3.43 -9.39
C ALA A 9 -6.89 3.12 -7.88
N LEU A 10 -6.66 1.85 -7.49
CA LEU A 10 -6.66 1.42 -6.09
C LEU A 10 -5.51 2.05 -5.30
N LEU A 11 -4.32 2.12 -5.88
CA LEU A 11 -3.15 2.73 -5.26
C LEU A 11 -3.35 4.22 -5.03
N MET A 12 -3.86 4.93 -6.04
CA MET A 12 -4.21 6.35 -5.90
C MET A 12 -5.26 6.55 -4.81
N ALA A 13 -6.30 5.71 -4.74
CA ALA A 13 -7.31 5.84 -3.69
C ALA A 13 -6.73 5.69 -2.28
N VAL A 14 -5.81 4.74 -2.07
CA VAL A 14 -5.15 4.50 -0.78
C VAL A 14 -4.16 5.63 -0.44
N ALA A 15 -3.34 6.06 -1.41
CA ALA A 15 -2.38 7.15 -1.23
C ALA A 15 -3.09 8.45 -0.83
N ARG A 16 -4.18 8.77 -1.52
CA ARG A 16 -4.96 9.99 -1.29
C ARG A 16 -5.64 10.00 0.07
N TRP A 17 -6.13 8.85 0.50
CA TRP A 17 -6.71 8.68 1.83
C TRP A 17 -5.66 8.86 2.94
N LEU A 18 -4.47 8.31 2.77
CA LEU A 18 -3.36 8.46 3.70
C LEU A 18 -2.88 9.92 3.77
N SER A 19 -2.79 10.59 2.61
CA SER A 19 -2.42 12.00 2.50
C SER A 19 -3.44 12.90 3.21
N GLN A 20 -4.74 12.69 2.97
CA GLN A 20 -5.83 13.43 3.65
C GLN A 20 -5.83 13.29 5.18
N ARG A 21 -5.24 12.22 5.72
CA ARG A 21 -5.15 11.98 7.17
C ARG A 21 -3.81 12.37 7.77
N HIS A 22 -2.92 13.03 7.01
CA HIS A 22 -1.54 13.31 7.41
C HIS A 22 -0.74 12.05 7.82
N LEU A 23 -1.19 10.87 7.38
CA LEU A 23 -0.54 9.60 7.66
C LEU A 23 0.54 9.26 6.63
N HIS A 24 0.74 10.10 5.61
CA HIS A 24 1.75 9.90 4.56
C HIS A 24 3.16 9.74 5.16
N ALA A 25 3.59 10.67 6.02
CA ALA A 25 4.94 10.70 6.58
C ALA A 25 5.24 9.50 7.51
N PRO A 26 4.38 9.13 8.47
CA PRO A 26 4.61 7.94 9.29
C PRO A 26 4.54 6.64 8.48
N VAL A 27 3.70 6.57 7.44
CA VAL A 27 3.62 5.38 6.57
C VAL A 27 4.88 5.25 5.71
N ILE A 28 5.38 6.34 5.11
CA ILE A 28 6.66 6.32 4.38
C ILE A 28 7.79 5.92 5.32
N PHE A 29 7.87 6.51 6.52
CA PHE A 29 8.91 6.16 7.49
C PHE A 29 8.86 4.68 7.87
N LEU A 30 7.66 4.12 8.11
CA LEU A 30 7.50 2.69 8.38
C LEU A 30 7.95 1.83 7.19
N LEU A 31 7.59 2.22 5.96
CA LEU A 31 7.94 1.52 4.73
C LEU A 31 9.43 1.60 4.42
N GLU A 32 10.08 2.73 4.68
CA GLU A 32 11.53 2.92 4.51
C GLU A 32 12.34 2.18 5.58
N VAL A 33 11.87 2.15 6.83
CA VAL A 33 12.50 1.37 7.90
C VAL A 33 12.35 -0.14 7.64
N HIS A 34 11.22 -0.55 7.06
CA HIS A 34 10.96 -1.94 6.68
C HIS A 34 11.30 -2.27 5.21
N ARG A 35 12.03 -1.40 4.50
CA ARG A 35 12.44 -1.61 3.09
C ARG A 35 13.20 -2.93 2.83
N PRO A 36 14.13 -3.40 3.69
CA PRO A 36 14.74 -4.74 3.52
C PRO A 36 13.76 -5.90 3.81
N PHE A 37 12.57 -5.58 4.30
CA PHE A 37 11.49 -6.51 4.59
C PHE A 37 10.29 -6.31 3.66
N ALA A 38 10.50 -6.09 2.35
CA ALA A 38 9.41 -6.10 1.37
C ALA A 38 8.49 -7.32 1.57
N PHE A 39 9.07 -8.47 1.90
CA PHE A 39 8.32 -9.67 2.30
C PHE A 39 7.42 -9.50 3.55
N ALA A 40 7.85 -8.72 4.55
CA ALA A 40 7.05 -8.40 5.73
C ALA A 40 6.02 -7.29 5.46
N ALA A 41 6.18 -6.47 4.42
CA ALA A 41 5.19 -5.46 4.05
C ALA A 41 3.84 -6.10 3.66
N GLY A 42 3.88 -7.23 2.95
CA GLY A 42 2.68 -8.05 2.69
C GLY A 42 2.07 -8.63 3.98
N GLN A 43 2.90 -9.04 4.94
CA GLN A 43 2.43 -9.51 6.26
C GLN A 43 1.85 -8.36 7.09
N CYS A 44 2.40 -7.15 7.02
CA CYS A 44 1.85 -5.95 7.65
C CYS A 44 0.48 -5.60 7.05
N ALA A 45 0.34 -5.65 5.73
CA ALA A 45 -0.95 -5.40 5.08
C ALA A 45 -2.02 -6.42 5.48
N LEU A 46 -1.67 -7.70 5.65
CA LEU A 46 -2.57 -8.72 6.20
C LEU A 46 -2.82 -8.53 7.70
N PHE A 47 -1.83 -8.11 8.48
CA PHE A 47 -2.00 -7.80 9.90
C PHE A 47 -2.97 -6.63 10.12
N PHE A 48 -2.88 -5.60 9.26
CA PHE A 48 -3.80 -4.47 9.23
C PHE A 48 -5.07 -4.74 8.40
N GLN A 49 -5.28 -5.96 7.90
CA GLN A 49 -6.47 -6.33 7.15
C GLN A 49 -7.79 -5.94 7.83
N PRO A 50 -8.03 -6.19 9.13
CA PRO A 50 -9.31 -5.82 9.76
C PRO A 50 -9.57 -4.30 9.79
N LEU A 51 -8.53 -3.47 9.69
CA LEU A 51 -8.65 -2.02 9.59
C LEU A 51 -8.84 -1.58 8.13
N LEU A 52 -8.13 -2.22 7.20
CA LEU A 52 -8.27 -1.98 5.76
C LEU A 52 -9.61 -2.50 5.23
N SER A 53 -10.16 -3.57 5.81
CA SER A 53 -11.42 -4.20 5.40
C SER A 53 -12.65 -3.36 5.69
N MET A 54 -12.53 -2.35 6.57
CA MET A 54 -13.56 -1.33 6.75
C MET A 54 -13.74 -0.43 5.51
N TRP A 55 -12.73 -0.36 4.63
CA TRP A 55 -12.70 0.56 3.48
C TRP A 55 -12.45 -0.15 2.14
N LEU A 56 -11.82 -1.34 2.15
CA LEU A 56 -11.55 -2.18 0.98
C LEU A 56 -12.13 -3.58 1.18
N SER A 57 -12.56 -4.25 0.12
CA SER A 57 -12.96 -5.66 0.23
C SER A 57 -11.78 -6.56 0.60
N ASP A 58 -12.00 -7.66 1.34
CA ASP A 58 -10.95 -8.60 1.75
C ASP A 58 -10.11 -9.14 0.58
N ASP A 59 -10.72 -9.38 -0.58
CA ASP A 59 -10.00 -9.78 -1.80
C ASP A 59 -9.03 -8.70 -2.29
N SER A 60 -9.43 -7.43 -2.17
CA SER A 60 -8.59 -6.27 -2.54
C SER A 60 -7.45 -6.07 -1.56
N VAL A 61 -7.68 -6.28 -0.26
CA VAL A 61 -6.63 -6.23 0.77
C VAL A 61 -5.62 -7.35 0.57
N THR A 62 -6.07 -8.57 0.30
CA THR A 62 -5.21 -9.73 0.05
C THR A 62 -4.34 -9.52 -1.20
N ARG A 63 -4.92 -8.97 -2.27
CA ARG A 63 -4.19 -8.62 -3.49
C ARG A 63 -3.19 -7.47 -3.28
N PHE A 64 -3.57 -6.48 -2.48
CA PHE A 64 -2.69 -5.38 -2.11
C PHE A 64 -1.51 -5.87 -1.28
N ALA A 65 -1.76 -6.73 -0.29
CA ALA A 65 -0.73 -7.36 0.53
C ALA A 65 0.24 -8.22 -0.28
N ALA A 66 -0.27 -9.04 -1.20
CA ALA A 66 0.57 -9.86 -2.08
C ALA A 66 1.48 -9.02 -2.98
N TRP A 67 1.00 -7.85 -3.44
CA TRP A 67 1.78 -6.93 -4.26
C TRP A 67 2.80 -6.12 -3.44
N LEU A 68 2.44 -5.70 -2.21
CA LEU A 68 3.38 -5.06 -1.27
C LEU A 68 4.51 -6.01 -0.87
N GLY A 69 4.23 -7.32 -0.87
CA GLY A 69 5.19 -8.40 -0.64
C GLY A 69 6.30 -8.53 -1.70
N ASP A 70 6.12 -7.91 -2.87
CA ASP A 70 7.08 -7.91 -3.97
C ASP A 70 8.00 -6.68 -3.86
N GLU A 71 9.30 -6.87 -4.06
CA GLU A 71 10.34 -5.85 -3.87
C GLU A 71 10.07 -4.61 -4.75
N ASN A 72 9.58 -4.84 -5.97
CA ASN A 72 9.25 -3.78 -6.94
C ASN A 72 7.87 -3.13 -6.66
N GLY A 73 6.96 -3.83 -5.98
CA GLY A 73 5.64 -3.30 -5.62
C GLY A 73 5.73 -2.31 -4.46
N LEU A 74 6.55 -2.62 -3.46
CA LEU A 74 6.83 -1.72 -2.35
C LEU A 74 7.40 -0.38 -2.82
N ASP A 75 8.41 -0.41 -3.69
CA ASP A 75 9.07 0.79 -4.19
C ASP A 75 8.14 1.67 -5.04
N GLN A 76 7.26 1.05 -5.85
CA GLN A 76 6.23 1.79 -6.57
C GLN A 76 5.21 2.44 -5.63
N PHE A 77 4.83 1.77 -4.54
CA PHE A 77 3.90 2.33 -3.55
C PHE A 77 4.50 3.53 -2.82
N ILE A 78 5.75 3.42 -2.37
CA ILE A 78 6.47 4.52 -1.72
C ILE A 78 6.59 5.70 -2.69
N SER A 79 6.95 5.45 -3.95
CA SER A 79 7.07 6.50 -4.97
C SER A 79 5.74 7.22 -5.23
N LEU A 80 4.61 6.49 -5.25
CA LEU A 80 3.28 7.08 -5.38
C LEU A 80 2.87 7.90 -4.15
N LEU A 81 3.18 7.42 -2.95
CA LEU A 81 2.91 8.14 -1.70
C LEU A 81 3.72 9.45 -1.61
N GLN A 82 4.99 9.42 -2.04
CA GLN A 82 5.83 10.62 -2.11
C GLN A 82 5.31 11.63 -3.14
N ALA A 83 4.73 11.17 -4.25
CA ALA A 83 4.17 12.04 -5.28
C ALA A 83 2.83 12.70 -4.86
N GLU A 84 2.12 12.15 -3.87
CA GLU A 84 0.88 12.71 -3.32
C GLU A 84 1.07 13.51 -2.00
N ALA A 85 2.32 13.68 -1.56
CA ALA A 85 2.71 14.49 -0.40
C ALA A 85 2.97 15.95 -0.77
#